data_AF-A0A9D7P452-F1
#
_entry.id   AF-A0A9D7P452-F1
#
_cell.length_a   1.000
_cell.length_b   1.000
_cell.length_c   1.000
_cell.angle_alpha   90.00
_cell.angle_beta   90.00
_cell.angle_gamma   90.00
#
_symmetry.space_group_name_H-M   'P 1'
#
loop_
_entity.id
_entity.type
_entity.pdbx_description
1 polymer ?
#
loop_
_entity_poly.entity_id
_entity_poly.type
_entity_poly.pdbx_seq_one_letter_code
_entity_poly.pdbx_strand_id
1 'polypeptide(L)'
;MGLITGGSRRFTTIPFYSQLFHRGIANAILGTSAATSLTFSDGPFYPVFVNFSAYAQDTWKVTPRLMLTYGIRWELSPSPEEARGRDPYTVIGFDNPATMTLAPQGTPLYKTTYRNFAPRVGVAYQLSWRKGRETLLRGGFGIFYDLGNGDAGGGFGGYPFSAQTNLTNSTIRVIWLLQGPGGEGQSAGTTI
;
A
#
# COMPACT_ATOMS: atom_id res chain seq x y z
N MET A 1 -10.32 -6.53 -61.52
CA MET A 1 -8.98 -6.23 -60.97
C MET A 1 -9.19 -5.49 -59.65
N GLY A 2 -9.28 -6.23 -58.54
CA GLY A 2 -9.64 -5.69 -57.22
C GLY A 2 -8.40 -5.52 -56.35
N LEU A 3 -8.08 -4.28 -55.99
CA LEU A 3 -7.02 -3.94 -55.05
C LEU A 3 -7.54 -4.11 -53.62
N ILE A 4 -7.00 -5.07 -52.87
CA ILE A 4 -7.20 -5.18 -51.43
C ILE A 4 -6.11 -4.35 -50.77
N THR A 5 -6.46 -3.18 -50.25
CA THR A 5 -5.55 -2.32 -49.48
C THR A 5 -5.41 -2.89 -48.07
N GLY A 6 -4.27 -3.53 -47.78
CA GLY A 6 -3.92 -4.02 -46.45
C GLY A 6 -3.59 -2.87 -45.50
N GLY A 7 -4.55 -2.46 -44.67
CA GLY A 7 -4.31 -1.53 -43.57
C GLY A 7 -3.56 -2.23 -42.43
N SER A 8 -2.31 -1.84 -42.20
CA SER A 8 -1.55 -2.28 -41.02
C SER A 8 -2.14 -1.63 -39.77
N ARG A 9 -3.00 -2.36 -39.05
CA ARG A 9 -3.41 -1.97 -37.70
C ARG A 9 -2.21 -2.15 -36.79
N ARG A 10 -1.53 -1.05 -36.45
CA ARG A 10 -0.53 -1.05 -35.38
C ARG A 10 -1.28 -1.31 -34.07
N PHE A 11 -1.26 -2.54 -33.61
CA PHE A 11 -1.66 -2.88 -32.25
C PHE A 11 -0.57 -2.35 -31.31
N THR A 12 -0.88 -1.30 -30.56
CA THR A 12 -0.02 -0.89 -29.44
C THR A 12 -0.17 -1.94 -28.34
N THR A 13 0.78 -2.87 -28.25
CA THR A 13 0.83 -3.82 -27.15
C THR A 13 1.23 -3.07 -25.89
N ILE A 14 0.28 -2.87 -24.97
CA ILE A 14 0.59 -2.33 -23.64
C ILE A 14 1.29 -3.44 -22.86
N PRO A 15 2.48 -3.22 -22.28
CA PRO A 15 3.16 -4.24 -21.50
C PRO A 15 2.30 -4.61 -20.28
N PHE A 16 2.06 -5.90 -20.10
CA PHE A 16 1.31 -6.46 -18.99
C PHE A 16 2.01 -7.67 -18.42
N TYR A 17 1.74 -7.95 -17.16
CA TYR A 17 2.09 -9.21 -16.51
C TYR A 17 0.82 -10.06 -16.32
N SER A 18 0.92 -11.37 -16.52
CA SER A 18 -0.20 -12.30 -16.38
C SER A 18 0.05 -13.34 -15.28
N GLN A 19 -0.92 -13.54 -14.39
CA GLN A 19 -0.99 -14.67 -13.47
C GLN A 19 -2.08 -15.65 -13.89
N LEU A 20 -1.73 -16.94 -13.92
CA LEU A 20 -2.65 -18.02 -14.29
C LEU A 20 -3.04 -18.83 -13.06
N PHE A 21 -4.31 -18.84 -12.72
CA PHE A 21 -4.87 -19.62 -11.64
C PHE A 21 -5.56 -20.87 -12.20
N HIS A 22 -5.21 -22.04 -11.68
CA HIS A 22 -5.74 -23.32 -12.11
C HIS A 22 -6.52 -23.97 -10.98
N ARG A 23 -7.70 -24.54 -11.28
CA ARG A 23 -8.44 -25.37 -10.33
C ARG A 23 -7.97 -26.82 -10.46
N GLY A 24 -6.85 -27.13 -9.82
CA GLY A 24 -6.26 -28.47 -9.80
C GLY A 24 -5.28 -28.77 -10.94
N ILE A 25 -4.54 -29.87 -10.79
CA ILE A 25 -3.42 -30.26 -11.66
C ILE A 25 -3.86 -30.56 -13.09
N ALA A 26 -5.05 -31.14 -13.29
CA ALA A 26 -5.57 -31.43 -14.63
C ALA A 26 -5.71 -30.17 -15.49
N ASN A 27 -6.27 -29.09 -14.93
CA ASN A 27 -6.41 -27.81 -15.61
C ASN A 27 -5.04 -27.15 -15.88
N ALA A 28 -4.07 -27.33 -14.98
CA ALA A 28 -2.70 -26.85 -15.18
C ALA A 28 -1.99 -27.58 -16.34
N ILE A 29 -2.13 -28.91 -16.44
CA ILE A 29 -1.54 -29.71 -17.52
C ILE A 29 -2.19 -29.39 -18.87
N LEU A 30 -3.51 -29.18 -18.88
CA LEU A 30 -4.26 -28.85 -20.10
C LEU A 30 -4.13 -27.37 -20.52
N GLY A 31 -3.37 -26.54 -19.78
CA GLY A 31 -3.23 -25.11 -20.06
C GLY A 31 -4.54 -24.33 -19.95
N THR A 32 -5.51 -24.85 -19.21
CA THR A 32 -6.84 -24.25 -19.07
C THR A 32 -6.89 -23.45 -17.78
N SER A 33 -6.84 -22.12 -17.88
CA SER A 33 -6.89 -21.25 -16.70
C SER A 33 -8.32 -21.16 -16.18
N ALA A 34 -8.50 -21.34 -14.87
CA ALA A 34 -9.78 -21.05 -14.21
C ALA A 34 -9.98 -19.53 -14.06
N ALA A 35 -8.89 -18.81 -13.80
CA ALA A 35 -8.84 -17.36 -13.89
C ALA A 35 -7.47 -16.91 -14.39
N THR A 36 -7.44 -15.86 -15.20
CA THR A 36 -6.23 -15.14 -15.60
C THR A 36 -6.34 -13.71 -15.12
N SER A 37 -5.36 -13.25 -14.36
CA SER A 37 -5.22 -11.85 -13.99
C SER A 37 -4.20 -11.18 -14.89
N LEU A 38 -4.62 -10.15 -15.61
CA LEU A 38 -3.75 -9.28 -16.39
C LEU A 38 -3.54 -7.98 -15.62
N THR A 39 -2.31 -7.65 -15.30
CA THR A 39 -1.93 -6.40 -14.62
C THR A 39 -1.17 -5.51 -15.60
N PHE A 40 -1.74 -4.34 -15.87
CA PHE A 40 -1.12 -3.27 -16.63
C PHE A 40 -0.47 -2.30 -15.65
N SER A 41 0.76 -1.87 -15.92
CA SER A 41 1.48 -0.92 -15.07
C SER A 41 1.92 0.30 -15.87
N ASP A 42 1.60 1.49 -15.37
CA ASP A 42 2.01 2.79 -15.94
C ASP A 42 3.28 3.34 -15.26
N GLY A 43 4.27 2.44 -15.15
CA GLY A 43 5.58 2.73 -14.57
C GLY A 43 5.58 2.88 -13.04
N PRO A 44 6.75 3.22 -12.47
CA PRO A 44 6.89 3.36 -11.02
C PRO A 44 6.14 4.60 -10.51
N PHE A 45 5.70 4.51 -9.26
CA PHE A 45 5.14 5.61 -8.47
C PHE A 45 6.07 5.93 -7.29
N TYR A 46 6.05 7.19 -6.85
CA TYR A 46 6.92 7.68 -5.78
C TYR A 46 6.09 8.43 -4.73
N PRO A 47 5.45 7.71 -3.79
CA PRO A 47 4.61 8.32 -2.78
C PRO A 47 5.48 9.03 -1.73
N VAL A 48 5.15 10.27 -1.43
CA VAL A 48 5.87 11.12 -0.47
C VAL A 48 5.05 11.22 0.81
N PHE A 49 5.59 10.64 1.88
CA PHE A 49 4.99 10.68 3.21
C PHE A 49 5.68 11.74 4.06
N VAL A 50 4.94 12.78 4.45
CA VAL A 50 5.43 13.79 5.39
C VAL A 50 4.82 13.54 6.77
N ASN A 51 5.63 13.67 7.82
CA ASN A 51 5.20 13.45 9.19
C ASN A 51 5.83 14.53 10.08
N PHE A 52 4.99 15.23 10.82
CA PHE A 52 5.43 16.23 11.80
C PHE A 52 5.20 15.70 13.20
N SER A 53 6.14 15.97 14.09
CA SER A 53 5.95 15.65 15.51
C SER A 53 6.57 16.71 16.40
N ALA A 54 5.87 17.02 17.48
CA ALA A 54 6.35 17.86 18.56
C ALA A 54 6.23 17.10 19.88
N TYR A 55 7.18 17.28 20.79
CA TYR A 55 7.15 16.62 22.08
C TYR A 55 7.61 17.54 23.19
N ALA A 56 7.02 17.36 24.37
CA ALA A 56 7.45 17.96 25.61
C ALA A 56 7.34 16.89 26.71
N GLN A 57 8.40 16.71 27.49
CA GLN A 57 8.43 15.76 28.58
C GLN A 57 9.25 16.32 29.73
N ASP A 58 8.78 16.09 30.94
CA ASP A 58 9.49 16.45 32.17
C ASP A 58 9.47 15.29 33.16
N THR A 59 10.42 15.31 34.11
CA THR A 59 10.46 14.38 35.24
C THR A 59 10.65 15.15 36.52
N TRP A 60 9.61 15.11 37.34
CA TRP A 60 9.57 15.81 38.61
C TRP A 60 9.81 14.84 39.77
N LYS A 61 10.79 15.18 40.61
CA LYS A 61 10.97 14.58 41.94
C LYS A 61 9.97 15.23 42.90
N VAL A 62 8.78 14.64 43.02
CA VAL A 62 7.74 15.12 43.94
C VAL A 62 8.21 14.99 45.39
N THR A 63 8.88 13.88 45.72
CA THR A 63 9.54 13.66 47.00
C THR A 63 10.86 12.91 46.78
N PRO A 64 11.74 12.75 47.78
CA PRO A 64 12.94 11.92 47.65
C PRO A 64 12.67 10.46 47.27
N ARG A 65 11.43 9.99 47.43
CA ARG A 65 11.00 8.62 47.13
C ARG A 65 10.02 8.52 45.97
N LEU A 66 9.44 9.62 45.50
CA LEU A 66 8.41 9.65 44.47
C LEU A 66 8.88 10.51 43.30
N MET A 67 8.97 9.87 42.13
CA MET A 67 9.24 10.53 40.86
C MET A 67 8.04 10.37 39.94
N LEU A 68 7.62 11.48 39.35
CA LEU A 68 6.57 11.53 38.34
C LEU A 68 7.20 11.97 37.02
N THR A 69 7.07 11.15 36.00
CA THR A 69 7.42 11.50 34.62
C THR A 69 6.14 11.76 33.86
N TYR A 70 6.06 12.89 33.16
CA TYR A 70 4.89 13.22 32.37
C TYR A 70 5.33 13.87 31.07
N GLY A 71 4.60 13.60 30.00
CA GLY A 71 4.91 14.16 28.70
C GLY A 71 3.72 14.09 27.76
N ILE A 72 3.81 14.88 26.71
CA ILE A 72 2.86 14.90 25.62
C ILE A 72 3.64 14.93 24.31
N ARG A 73 3.17 14.14 23.36
CA ARG A 73 3.64 14.16 21.99
C ARG A 73 2.46 14.49 21.08
N TRP A 74 2.66 15.41 20.17
CA TRP A 74 1.70 15.71 19.12
C TRP A 74 2.25 15.21 17.79
N GLU A 75 1.41 14.57 17.00
CA GLU A 75 1.77 14.03 15.70
C GLU A 75 0.80 14.51 14.63
N LEU A 76 1.32 14.75 13.43
CA LEU A 76 0.55 15.15 12.26
C LEU A 76 1.10 14.42 11.03
N SER A 77 0.23 13.62 10.42
CA SER A 77 0.53 12.81 9.24
C SER A 77 -0.53 13.09 8.18
N PRO A 78 -0.33 14.10 7.32
CA PRO A 78 -1.25 14.36 6.22
C PRO A 78 -1.25 13.22 5.19
N SER A 79 -2.22 13.26 4.27
CA SER A 79 -2.26 12.32 3.15
C SER A 79 -0.97 12.42 2.34
N PRO A 80 -0.38 11.28 1.93
CA PRO A 80 0.73 11.32 0.99
C PRO A 80 0.29 11.83 -0.36
N GLU A 81 1.24 12.38 -1.10
CA GLU A 81 1.11 12.82 -2.49
C GLU A 81 2.13 12.09 -3.35
N GLU A 82 1.88 11.93 -4.65
CA GLU A 82 2.88 11.40 -5.57
C GLU A 82 3.82 12.50 -6.05
N ALA A 83 5.13 12.23 -6.04
CA ALA A 83 6.16 13.23 -6.34
C ALA A 83 6.05 13.89 -7.73
N ARG A 84 5.30 13.30 -8.67
CA ARG A 84 5.09 13.81 -10.04
C ARG A 84 3.66 14.29 -10.26
N GLY A 85 2.87 14.45 -9.19
CA GLY A 85 1.49 14.96 -9.25
C GLY A 85 0.47 13.96 -9.82
N ARG A 86 0.81 12.67 -9.84
CA ARG A 86 -0.08 11.60 -10.32
C ARG A 86 -0.85 10.94 -9.17
N ASP A 87 -1.47 11.73 -8.29
CA ASP A 87 -2.13 11.19 -7.11
C ASP A 87 -3.17 10.11 -7.45
N PRO A 88 -3.28 9.06 -6.62
CA PRO A 88 -4.25 7.99 -6.84
C PRO A 88 -5.67 8.53 -6.78
N TYR A 89 -6.56 7.95 -7.58
CA TYR A 89 -7.97 8.30 -7.52
C TYR A 89 -8.61 7.76 -6.26
N THR A 90 -9.38 8.62 -5.59
CA THR A 90 -10.21 8.24 -4.45
C THR A 90 -11.65 8.11 -4.87
N VAL A 91 -12.44 7.51 -3.98
CA VAL A 91 -13.87 7.27 -4.19
C VAL A 91 -14.64 8.02 -3.10
N ILE A 92 -15.87 8.44 -3.39
CA ILE A 92 -16.80 9.02 -2.42
C ILE A 92 -18.06 8.16 -2.37
N GLY A 93 -18.76 8.19 -1.23
CA GLY A 93 -19.99 7.40 -1.05
C GLY A 93 -19.76 5.94 -0.68
N PHE A 94 -18.68 5.62 0.04
CA PHE A 94 -18.35 4.25 0.49
C PHE A 94 -19.43 3.58 1.36
N ASP A 95 -20.36 4.35 1.91
CA ASP A 95 -21.45 3.83 2.74
C ASP A 95 -22.47 3.01 1.93
N ASN A 96 -22.56 3.24 0.61
CA ASN A 96 -23.43 2.50 -0.28
C ASN A 96 -22.75 2.25 -1.64
N PRO A 97 -22.48 0.99 -2.00
CA PRO A 97 -21.85 0.63 -3.27
C PRO A 97 -22.58 1.18 -4.50
N ALA A 98 -23.90 1.38 -4.44
CA ALA A 98 -24.70 1.90 -5.56
C ALA A 98 -24.53 3.40 -5.81
N THR A 99 -24.04 4.15 -4.82
CA THR A 99 -23.79 5.60 -4.92
C THR A 99 -22.30 5.94 -4.99
N MET A 100 -21.44 4.92 -5.04
CA MET A 100 -20.01 5.10 -5.04
C MET A 100 -19.55 5.71 -6.37
N THR A 101 -18.89 6.86 -6.30
CA THR A 101 -18.38 7.57 -7.50
C THR A 101 -16.94 8.01 -7.31
N LEU A 102 -16.19 8.13 -8.40
CA LEU A 102 -14.84 8.69 -8.37
C LEU A 102 -14.87 10.12 -7.82
N ALA A 103 -13.99 10.41 -6.88
CA ALA A 103 -13.74 11.75 -6.40
C ALA A 103 -12.99 12.57 -7.47
N PRO A 104 -13.07 13.91 -7.42
CA PRO A 104 -12.20 14.76 -8.24
C PRO A 104 -10.72 14.41 -8.02
N GLN A 105 -9.92 14.51 -9.08
CA GLN A 105 -8.48 14.27 -9.02
C GLN A 105 -7.82 15.19 -7.97
N GLY A 106 -6.87 14.64 -7.21
CA GLY A 106 -6.19 15.36 -6.11
C GLY A 106 -6.96 15.38 -4.79
N THR A 107 -8.12 14.69 -4.70
CA THR A 107 -8.79 14.49 -3.42
C THR A 107 -7.91 13.60 -2.52
N PRO A 108 -7.57 14.04 -1.28
CA PRO A 108 -6.70 13.28 -0.39
C PRO A 108 -7.21 11.87 -0.10
N LEU A 109 -6.31 10.90 0.04
CA LEU A 109 -6.64 9.50 0.38
C LEU A 109 -7.42 9.39 1.69
N TYR A 110 -7.07 10.24 2.65
CA TYR A 110 -7.77 10.35 3.94
C TYR A 110 -7.73 11.78 4.46
N LYS A 111 -8.67 12.09 5.36
CA LYS A 111 -8.72 13.38 6.04
C LYS A 111 -7.57 13.47 7.04
N THR A 112 -6.76 14.52 6.93
CA THR A 112 -5.68 14.80 7.88
C THR A 112 -6.25 15.09 9.26
N THR A 113 -5.81 14.35 10.27
CA THR A 113 -6.22 14.55 11.66
C THR A 113 -5.17 15.35 12.40
N TYR A 114 -5.57 16.52 12.94
CA TYR A 114 -4.68 17.43 13.66
C TYR A 114 -4.68 17.22 15.17
N ARG A 115 -5.46 16.27 15.69
CA ARG A 115 -5.72 16.09 17.13
C ARG A 115 -5.07 14.82 17.70
N ASN A 116 -3.99 14.34 17.09
CA ASN A 116 -3.27 13.15 17.55
C ASN A 116 -2.32 13.53 18.70
N PHE A 117 -2.90 13.76 19.87
CA PHE A 117 -2.15 14.01 21.11
C PHE A 117 -1.94 12.70 21.86
N ALA A 118 -0.68 12.33 22.02
CA ALA A 118 -0.20 11.11 22.67
C ALA A 118 0.37 11.45 24.07
N PRO A 119 -0.48 11.61 25.11
CA PRO A 119 -0.02 11.81 26.47
C PRO A 119 0.65 10.56 27.03
N ARG A 120 1.62 10.77 27.92
CA ARG A 120 2.38 9.72 28.61
C ARG A 120 2.58 10.13 30.06
N VAL A 121 2.37 9.19 30.96
CA VAL A 121 2.60 9.37 32.39
C VAL A 121 3.29 8.14 32.97
N GLY A 122 4.26 8.36 33.84
CA GLY A 122 5.02 7.34 34.52
C GLY A 122 5.23 7.72 35.98
N VAL A 123 5.15 6.74 36.87
CA VAL A 123 5.37 6.91 38.29
C VAL A 123 6.44 5.92 38.72
N ALA A 124 7.41 6.41 39.50
CA ALA A 124 8.37 5.58 40.19
C ALA A 124 8.34 5.91 41.68
N TYR A 125 8.18 4.89 42.52
CA TYR A 125 8.10 5.03 43.95
C TYR A 125 9.03 4.06 44.67
N GLN A 126 9.86 4.57 45.58
CA GLN A 126 10.73 3.77 46.42
C GLN A 126 9.96 3.24 47.64
N LEU A 127 9.58 1.96 47.56
CA LEU A 127 8.81 1.25 48.58
C LEU A 127 9.65 0.97 49.84
N SER A 128 10.90 0.51 49.67
CA SER A 128 11.83 0.23 50.76
C SER A 128 13.09 1.08 50.64
N TRP A 129 13.49 1.68 51.76
CA TRP A 129 14.60 2.65 51.88
C TRP A 129 15.71 2.17 52.82
N ARG A 130 15.63 0.91 53.29
CA ARG A 130 16.69 0.31 54.10
C ARG A 130 17.92 0.07 53.23
N LYS A 131 19.07 0.60 53.66
CA LYS A 131 20.37 0.38 53.00
C LYS A 131 20.58 -1.12 52.75
N GLY A 132 20.68 -1.51 51.49
CA GLY A 132 20.91 -2.89 51.06
C GLY A 132 19.65 -3.74 50.82
N ARG A 133 18.45 -3.17 50.94
CA ARG A 133 17.17 -3.79 50.57
C ARG A 133 16.22 -2.76 49.95
N GLU A 134 16.71 -1.93 49.03
CA GLU A 134 15.87 -0.96 48.35
C GLU A 134 14.92 -1.66 47.39
N THR A 135 13.63 -1.30 47.48
CA THR A 135 12.60 -1.79 46.55
C THR A 135 12.00 -0.59 45.87
N LEU A 136 11.93 -0.65 44.54
CA LEU A 136 11.40 0.42 43.72
C LEU A 136 10.27 -0.13 42.85
N LEU A 137 9.10 0.48 42.96
CA LEU A 137 7.94 0.19 42.14
C LEU A 137 7.87 1.21 41.00
N ARG A 138 7.69 0.74 39.76
CA ARG A 138 7.51 1.61 38.59
C ARG A 138 6.26 1.18 37.83
N GLY A 139 5.53 2.16 37.30
CA GLY A 139 4.40 1.94 36.41
C GLY A 139 4.23 3.12 35.47
N GLY A 140 3.50 2.92 34.38
CA GLY A 140 3.24 4.00 33.43
C GLY A 140 2.11 3.65 32.46
N PHE A 141 1.58 4.70 31.84
CA PHE A 141 0.50 4.65 30.87
C PHE A 141 0.80 5.64 29.73
N GLY A 142 0.40 5.30 28.51
CA GLY A 142 0.53 6.19 27.36
C GLY A 142 -0.39 5.79 26.21
N ILE A 143 -0.75 6.79 25.41
CA ILE A 143 -1.51 6.64 24.16
C ILE A 143 -0.55 6.80 22.99
N PHE A 144 -0.75 6.01 21.93
CA PHE A 144 0.09 6.01 20.73
C PHE A 144 -0.80 5.92 19.49
N TYR A 145 -0.38 6.58 18.41
CA TYR A 145 -1.06 6.57 17.13
C TYR A 145 -0.20 5.86 16.09
N ASP A 146 -0.84 5.12 15.19
CA ASP A 146 -0.20 4.59 14.00
C ASP A 146 -0.21 5.66 12.89
N LEU A 147 0.83 5.68 12.07
CA LEU A 147 0.98 6.67 11.00
C LEU A 147 0.18 6.30 9.73
N GLY A 148 -0.30 5.06 9.61
CA GLY A 148 -1.10 4.57 8.48
C GLY A 148 -0.35 4.50 7.15
N ASN A 149 0.96 4.77 7.13
CA ASN A 149 1.75 4.89 5.90
C ASN A 149 1.74 3.61 5.04
N GLY A 150 1.64 2.43 5.65
CA GLY A 150 1.57 1.15 4.94
C GLY A 150 0.27 1.01 4.12
N ASP A 151 -0.87 1.25 4.78
CA ASP A 151 -2.18 1.19 4.14
C ASP A 151 -2.34 2.29 3.08
N ALA A 152 -1.88 3.50 3.41
CA ALA A 152 -1.85 4.62 2.48
C ALA A 152 -0.96 4.35 1.26
N GLY A 153 0.18 3.66 1.45
CA GLY A 153 1.05 3.21 0.37
C GLY A 153 0.36 2.20 -0.57
N GLY A 154 -0.48 1.32 -0.01
CA GLY A 154 -1.32 0.41 -0.79
C GLY A 154 -2.27 1.14 -1.74
N GLY A 155 -2.72 2.35 -1.39
CA GLY A 155 -3.57 3.20 -2.24
C GLY A 155 -2.94 3.57 -3.59
N PHE A 156 -1.60 3.60 -3.68
CA PHE A 156 -0.88 3.86 -4.93
C PHE A 156 -0.71 2.62 -5.81
N GLY A 157 -1.13 1.44 -5.33
CA GLY A 157 -1.16 0.20 -6.11
C GLY A 157 -2.34 0.09 -7.09
N GLY A 158 -3.20 1.10 -7.14
CA GLY A 158 -4.34 1.20 -8.05
C GLY A 158 -4.13 2.18 -9.20
N TYR A 159 -5.24 2.60 -9.81
CA TYR A 159 -5.22 3.58 -10.90
C TYR A 159 -4.74 4.96 -10.39
N PRO A 160 -3.84 5.66 -11.11
CA PRO A 160 -3.43 5.42 -12.51
C PRO A 160 -2.24 4.47 -12.71
N PHE A 161 -1.55 4.04 -11.65
CA PHE A 161 -0.29 3.31 -11.77
C PHE A 161 -0.44 1.84 -12.15
N SER A 162 -1.57 1.24 -11.78
CA SER A 162 -1.85 -0.16 -12.04
C SER A 162 -3.34 -0.36 -12.31
N ALA A 163 -3.64 -1.19 -13.29
CA ALA A 163 -4.99 -1.65 -13.59
C ALA A 163 -4.99 -3.16 -13.74
N GLN A 164 -5.95 -3.84 -13.11
CA GLN A 164 -6.08 -5.28 -13.18
C GLN A 164 -7.37 -5.66 -13.88
N THR A 165 -7.29 -6.59 -14.83
CA THR A 165 -8.45 -7.23 -15.45
C THR A 165 -8.39 -8.73 -15.19
N ASN A 166 -9.50 -9.29 -14.73
CA ASN A 166 -9.63 -10.72 -14.48
C ASN A 166 -10.47 -11.35 -15.59
N LEU A 167 -9.87 -12.29 -16.31
CA LEU A 167 -10.55 -13.14 -17.28
C LEU A 167 -10.86 -14.48 -16.59
N THR A 168 -12.07 -14.99 -16.74
CA THR A 168 -12.47 -16.28 -16.17
C THR A 168 -12.73 -17.28 -17.29
N ASN A 169 -12.39 -18.56 -17.04
CA ASN A 169 -12.51 -19.64 -18.03
C ASN A 169 -11.83 -19.34 -19.38
N SER A 170 -10.73 -18.58 -19.37
CA SER A 170 -9.96 -18.27 -20.57
C SER A 170 -9.01 -19.42 -20.92
N THR A 171 -9.07 -19.89 -22.17
CA THR A 171 -8.06 -20.81 -22.71
C THR A 171 -6.89 -19.97 -23.20
N ILE A 172 -5.74 -20.03 -22.52
CA ILE A 172 -4.54 -19.31 -22.97
C ILE A 172 -3.67 -20.27 -23.74
N ARG A 173 -3.45 -19.97 -25.02
CA ARG A 173 -2.52 -20.74 -25.84
C ARG A 173 -1.13 -20.15 -25.67
N VAL A 174 -0.27 -20.87 -24.95
CA VAL A 174 1.17 -20.60 -24.96
C VAL A 174 1.67 -20.97 -26.35
N ILE A 175 1.89 -19.97 -27.20
CA ILE A 175 2.54 -20.19 -28.50
C ILE A 175 4.03 -20.28 -28.23
N TRP A 176 4.55 -21.50 -28.17
CA TRP A 176 5.98 -21.72 -28.38
C TRP A 176 6.24 -21.41 -29.86
N LEU A 177 6.83 -20.24 -30.15
CA LEU A 177 7.48 -20.06 -31.44
C LEU A 177 8.66 -21.05 -31.45
N LEU A 178 8.48 -22.18 -32.13
CA LEU A 178 9.55 -23.17 -32.32
C LEU A 178 10.73 -22.46 -32.98
N GLN A 179 11.80 -22.34 -32.21
CA GLN A 179 13.04 -21.70 -32.59
C GLN A 179 13.69 -22.58 -33.67
N GLY A 180 13.67 -22.11 -34.92
CA GLY A 180 14.55 -22.65 -35.94
C GLY A 180 16.01 -22.46 -35.50
N PRO A 181 16.93 -23.35 -35.90
CA PRO A 181 18.34 -23.26 -35.51
C PRO A 181 19.00 -22.08 -36.24
N GLY A 182 18.89 -20.90 -35.65
CA GLY A 182 19.46 -19.65 -36.14
C GLY A 182 19.10 -18.55 -35.15
N GLY A 183 20.05 -18.23 -34.26
CA GLY A 183 19.80 -17.40 -33.11
C GLY A 183 19.39 -15.97 -33.45
N GLU A 184 18.26 -15.55 -32.90
CA GLU A 184 17.98 -14.18 -32.46
C GLU A 184 16.96 -14.29 -31.31
N GLY A 185 17.31 -13.75 -30.14
CA GLY A 185 16.49 -13.85 -28.94
C GLY A 185 15.29 -12.92 -29.02
N GLN A 186 14.08 -13.47 -29.09
CA GLN A 186 12.85 -12.73 -28.85
C GLN A 186 11.97 -13.48 -27.84
N SER A 187 11.47 -12.74 -26.85
CA SER A 187 10.78 -13.24 -25.66
C SER A 187 9.44 -13.88 -25.98
N ALA A 188 9.06 -14.90 -25.19
CA ALA A 188 7.74 -15.50 -25.20
C ALA A 188 6.62 -14.45 -25.05
N GLY A 189 5.75 -14.36 -26.06
CA GLY A 189 4.55 -13.54 -26.04
C GLY A 189 3.32 -14.40 -25.74
N THR A 190 2.56 -14.04 -24.71
CA THR A 190 1.26 -14.66 -24.40
C THR A 190 0.19 -13.92 -25.19
N THR A 191 -0.62 -14.64 -25.98
CA THR A 191 -1.78 -14.07 -26.69
C THR A 191 -3.07 -14.73 -26.18
N ILE A 192 -4.12 -13.93 -26.01
CA ILE A 192 -5.45 -14.31 -25.53
C ILE A 192 -6.28 -14.86 -26.68
#